data_AF-A0A961XGU8-F1
#
_entry.id   AF-A0A961XGU8-F1
#
_cell.length_a   1.000
_cell.length_b   1.000
_cell.length_c   1.000
_cell.angle_alpha   90.00
_cell.angle_beta   90.00
_cell.angle_gamma   90.00
#
_symmetry.space_group_name_H-M   'P 1'
#
loop_
_entity.id
_entity.type
_entity.pdbx_description
1 polymer ?
#
loop_
_entity_poly.entity_id
_entity_poly.type
_entity_poly.pdbx_seq_one_letter_code
_entity_poly.pdbx_strand_id
1 'polypeptide(L)'
;MLNKIRTAALLGTALVLGGCQQYLVRTEFIESYTANTLPHNTALQVVDPWPPYAANTNIPSSGHRQGTAVGNYRKFGEEKPAQSLQPVQLVVPN
;
A
#
# COMPACT_ATOMS: atom_id res chain seq x y z
N MET A 1 26.96 -46.73 13.76
CA MET A 1 27.11 -45.27 14.02
C MET A 1 26.75 -44.42 12.80
N LEU A 2 27.04 -44.86 11.57
CA LEU A 2 26.76 -44.13 10.33
C LEU A 2 25.28 -43.74 10.12
N ASN A 3 24.31 -44.61 10.48
CA ASN A 3 22.88 -44.27 10.37
C ASN A 3 22.46 -43.14 11.32
N LYS A 4 23.04 -43.06 12.52
CA LYS A 4 22.75 -41.98 13.49
C LYS A 4 23.26 -40.63 12.99
N ILE A 5 24.41 -40.64 12.31
CA ILE A 5 25.00 -39.45 11.68
C ILE A 5 24.15 -39.00 10.48
N ARG A 6 23.66 -39.93 9.66
CA ARG A 6 22.76 -39.62 8.53
C ARG A 6 21.43 -39.03 8.99
N THR A 7 20.81 -39.58 10.03
CA THR A 7 19.58 -39.01 10.59
C THR A 7 19.79 -37.63 11.19
N ALA A 8 20.91 -37.41 11.89
CA ALA A 8 21.26 -36.10 12.43
C ALA A 8 21.51 -35.06 11.31
N ALA A 9 22.21 -35.46 10.24
CA ALA A 9 22.44 -34.61 9.08
C ALA A 9 21.12 -34.22 8.38
N LEU A 10 20.21 -35.18 8.17
CA LEU A 10 18.91 -34.89 7.56
C LEU A 10 18.07 -33.95 8.43
N LEU A 11 18.06 -34.15 9.75
CA LEU A 11 17.32 -33.29 10.68
C LEU A 11 17.89 -31.86 10.72
N GLY A 12 19.22 -31.73 10.72
CA GLY A 12 19.90 -30.44 10.67
C GLY A 12 19.58 -29.69 9.38
N THR A 13 19.65 -30.36 8.23
CA THR A 13 19.30 -29.76 6.94
C THR A 13 17.83 -29.33 6.90
N ALA A 14 16.90 -30.14 7.40
CA ALA A 14 15.48 -29.77 7.45
C ALA A 14 15.20 -28.52 8.31
N LEU A 15 15.89 -28.35 9.44
CA LEU A 15 15.76 -27.17 10.30
C LEU A 15 16.31 -25.90 9.64
N VAL A 16 17.46 -26.01 8.94
CA VAL A 16 18.04 -24.88 8.20
C VAL A 16 17.13 -24.45 7.06
N LEU A 17 16.56 -25.39 6.30
CA LEU A 17 15.59 -25.06 5.24
C LEU A 17 14.27 -24.50 5.82
N GLY A 18 13.80 -25.00 6.96
CA GLY A 18 12.61 -24.46 7.63
C GLY A 18 12.80 -23.04 8.18
N GLY A 19 14.02 -22.67 8.59
CA GLY A 19 14.36 -21.31 9.02
C GLY A 19 14.49 -20.30 7.87
N CYS A 20 14.81 -20.76 6.65
CA CYS A 20 14.84 -19.93 5.45
C CYS A 20 13.45 -19.58 4.88
N GLN A 21 12.37 -20.08 5.50
CA GLN A 21 10.96 -19.87 5.14
C GLN A 21 10.44 -18.47 5.54
N GLN A 22 11.30 -17.51 5.92
CA GLN A 22 10.89 -16.20 6.47
C GLN A 22 10.02 -15.37 5.51
N TYR A 23 9.96 -15.71 4.22
CA TYR A 23 9.13 -15.03 3.22
C TYR A 23 8.00 -15.89 2.63
N LEU A 24 7.87 -17.16 3.05
CA LEU A 24 6.88 -18.08 2.48
C LEU A 24 5.53 -18.03 3.21
N VAL A 25 5.49 -17.47 4.42
CA VAL A 25 4.24 -17.28 5.17
C VAL A 25 3.99 -15.80 5.33
N ARG A 26 2.97 -15.29 4.63
CA ARG A 26 2.52 -13.89 4.73
C ARG A 26 1.64 -13.75 5.97
N THR A 27 2.22 -13.95 7.16
CA THR A 27 1.54 -13.82 8.46
C THR A 27 1.88 -12.51 9.18
N GLU A 28 2.70 -11.67 8.56
CA GLU A 28 2.82 -10.26 8.91
C GLU A 28 1.39 -9.69 9.00
N PHE A 29 1.01 -9.10 10.14
CA PHE A 29 -0.33 -8.56 10.46
C PHE A 29 -1.43 -9.53 10.95
N ILE A 30 -1.14 -10.81 11.22
CA ILE A 30 -2.09 -11.69 11.94
C ILE A 30 -1.75 -11.65 13.43
N GLU A 31 -2.22 -10.63 14.14
CA GLU A 31 -2.02 -10.54 15.60
C GLU A 31 -3.27 -11.04 16.33
N SER A 32 -3.07 -11.74 17.45
CA SER A 32 -4.18 -12.30 18.24
C SER A 32 -5.04 -11.23 18.94
N TYR A 33 -4.56 -9.99 19.01
CA TYR A 33 -5.27 -8.86 19.62
C TYR A 33 -6.01 -7.98 18.58
N THR A 34 -5.84 -8.24 17.29
CA THR A 34 -6.48 -7.51 16.17
C THR A 34 -7.99 -7.81 16.06
N ALA A 35 -8.58 -8.58 16.99
CA ALA A 35 -10.02 -8.84 17.06
C ALA A 35 -10.87 -7.56 17.25
N ASN A 36 -10.27 -6.48 17.79
CA ASN A 36 -10.90 -5.17 17.93
C ASN A 36 -10.72 -4.24 16.72
N THR A 37 -10.28 -4.74 15.57
CA THR A 37 -10.23 -3.94 14.34
C THR A 37 -11.53 -3.91 13.57
N LEU A 38 -12.51 -4.78 13.88
CA LEU A 38 -13.82 -4.75 13.25
C LEU A 38 -14.53 -3.39 13.42
N PRO A 39 -14.61 -2.77 14.61
CA PRO A 39 -15.23 -1.45 14.76
C PRO A 39 -14.49 -0.35 14.00
N HIS A 40 -13.15 -0.38 14.00
CA HIS A 40 -12.32 0.62 13.31
C HIS A 40 -12.38 0.48 11.80
N ASN A 41 -12.35 -0.76 11.30
CA ASN A 41 -12.58 -1.08 9.88
C ASN A 41 -14.00 -0.78 9.47
N THR A 42 -15.01 -0.96 10.34
CA THR A 42 -16.40 -0.58 10.02
C THR A 42 -16.54 0.92 9.87
N ALA A 43 -15.81 1.72 10.67
CA ALA A 43 -15.78 3.18 10.54
C ALA A 43 -15.01 3.68 9.30
N LEU A 44 -13.95 2.97 8.88
CA LEU A 44 -13.13 3.34 7.72
C LEU A 44 -13.66 2.75 6.39
N GLN A 45 -14.31 1.60 6.45
CA GLN A 45 -14.98 0.91 5.34
C GLN A 45 -16.48 1.20 5.33
N VAL A 46 -16.92 2.29 5.99
CA VAL A 46 -18.25 2.87 5.73
C VAL A 46 -18.32 3.03 4.22
N VAL A 47 -19.28 2.31 3.62
CA VAL A 47 -19.64 2.44 2.21
C VAL A 47 -19.76 3.93 1.94
N ASP A 48 -18.76 4.45 1.24
CA ASP A 48 -18.47 5.84 0.95
C ASP A 48 -19.64 6.78 1.28
N PRO A 49 -19.61 7.50 2.42
CA PRO A 49 -20.63 8.49 2.73
C PRO A 49 -20.36 9.69 1.83
N TRP A 50 -20.61 9.51 0.53
CA TRP A 50 -20.52 10.57 -0.45
C TRP A 50 -21.38 11.71 0.07
N PRO A 51 -20.79 12.89 0.29
CA PRO A 51 -21.56 14.02 0.78
C PRO A 51 -22.67 14.33 -0.23
N PRO A 52 -23.84 14.85 0.19
CA PRO A 52 -25.01 15.00 -0.68
C PRO A 52 -24.74 15.74 -2.00
N TYR A 53 -23.75 16.63 -2.03
CA TYR A 53 -23.33 17.35 -3.23
C TYR A 53 -22.62 16.47 -4.28
N ALA A 54 -22.14 15.28 -3.93
CA ALA A 54 -21.53 14.34 -4.87
C ALA A 54 -22.55 13.76 -5.87
N ALA A 55 -23.84 13.74 -5.52
CA ALA A 55 -24.92 13.39 -6.43
C ALA A 55 -25.23 14.52 -7.45
N ASN A 56 -24.67 15.72 -7.27
CA ASN A 56 -24.91 16.83 -8.18
C ASN A 56 -24.11 16.67 -9.47
N THR A 57 -24.80 16.26 -10.53
CA THR A 57 -24.25 16.16 -11.88
C THR A 57 -24.19 17.49 -12.63
N ASN A 58 -24.77 18.56 -12.06
CA ASN A 58 -24.73 19.91 -12.61
C ASN A 58 -23.43 20.62 -12.19
N ILE A 59 -22.33 20.18 -12.79
CA ILE A 59 -21.02 20.79 -12.62
C ILE A 59 -20.90 21.93 -13.64
N PRO A 60 -20.74 23.20 -13.22
CA PRO A 60 -20.57 24.31 -14.14
C PRO A 60 -19.30 24.08 -14.97
N SER A 61 -19.48 23.91 -16.28
CA SER A 61 -18.39 23.66 -17.21
C SER A 61 -18.17 24.89 -18.11
N SER A 62 -16.91 25.12 -18.52
CA SER A 62 -16.52 26.23 -19.39
C SER A 62 -15.67 25.69 -20.53
N GLY A 63 -16.20 25.76 -21.75
CA GLY A 63 -15.49 25.32 -22.96
C GLY A 63 -14.19 26.10 -23.18
N HIS A 64 -14.16 27.38 -22.78
CA HIS A 64 -12.94 28.18 -22.81
C HIS A 64 -11.85 27.59 -21.92
N ARG A 65 -12.17 27.27 -20.65
CA ARG A 65 -11.20 26.65 -19.72
C ARG A 65 -10.72 25.28 -20.20
N GLN A 66 -11.63 24.48 -20.79
CA GLN A 66 -11.28 23.19 -21.37
C GLN A 66 -10.35 23.35 -22.58
N GLY A 67 -10.61 24.31 -23.46
CA GLY A 67 -9.75 24.63 -24.59
C GLY A 67 -8.35 25.09 -24.18
N THR A 68 -8.26 25.92 -23.13
CA THR A 68 -6.97 26.32 -22.53
C THR A 68 -6.21 25.12 -21.98
N ALA A 69 -6.88 24.21 -21.27
CA ALA A 69 -6.27 23.00 -20.74
C ALA A 69 -5.73 22.09 -21.87
N VAL A 70 -6.52 21.83 -22.91
CA VAL A 70 -6.07 21.08 -24.10
C VAL A 70 -4.89 21.77 -24.78
N GLY A 71 -4.94 23.10 -24.89
CA GLY A 71 -3.84 23.90 -25.41
C GLY A 71 -2.55 23.75 -24.59
N ASN A 72 -2.66 23.72 -23.26
CA ASN A 72 -1.53 23.48 -22.37
C ASN A 72 -0.96 22.07 -22.56
N TYR A 73 -1.78 21.03 -22.62
CA TYR A 73 -1.30 19.66 -22.88
C TYR A 73 -0.57 19.52 -24.22
N ARG A 74 -1.05 20.21 -25.26
CA ARG A 74 -0.38 20.22 -26.57
C ARG A 74 0.95 20.98 -26.56
N LYS A 75 1.06 22.02 -25.73
CA LYS A 75 2.29 22.81 -25.57
C LYS A 75 3.30 22.14 -24.66
N PHE A 76 2.83 21.45 -23.62
CA PHE A 76 3.64 20.77 -22.61
C PHE A 76 3.56 19.25 -22.79
N GLY A 77 3.75 18.76 -24.02
CA GLY A 77 3.96 17.33 -24.28
C GLY A 77 5.18 16.74 -23.55
N GLU A 78 5.94 17.57 -22.85
CA GLU A 78 6.92 17.17 -21.86
C GLU A 78 6.26 17.15 -20.47
N GLU A 79 6.15 15.94 -19.92
CA GLU A 79 5.97 15.73 -18.50
C GLU A 79 6.97 16.63 -17.77
N LYS A 80 6.47 17.56 -16.95
CA LYS A 80 7.34 18.34 -16.05
C LYS A 80 8.20 17.30 -15.33
N PRO A 81 9.55 17.36 -15.45
CA PRO A 81 10.40 16.30 -14.90
C PRO A 81 9.99 16.10 -13.46
N ALA A 82 9.73 14.83 -13.11
CA ALA A 82 9.21 14.42 -11.82
C ALA A 82 9.91 15.28 -10.75
N GLN A 83 9.13 16.14 -10.09
CA GLN A 83 9.69 16.94 -9.00
C GLN A 83 10.24 15.93 -8.01
N SER A 84 11.55 15.95 -7.81
CA SER A 84 12.19 15.08 -6.83
C SER A 84 11.42 15.25 -5.54
N LEU A 85 10.83 14.14 -5.07
CA LEU A 85 10.16 14.13 -3.78
C LEU A 85 11.24 14.52 -2.77
N GLN A 86 11.21 15.78 -2.32
CA GLN A 86 12.06 16.17 -1.22
C GLN A 86 11.63 15.29 -0.03
N PRO A 87 12.58 14.68 0.69
CA PRO A 87 12.22 13.87 1.84
C PRO A 87 11.38 14.73 2.78
N VAL A 88 10.15 14.28 3.06
CA VAL A 88 9.29 14.90 4.06
C VAL A 88 10.08 14.90 5.37
N GLN A 89 10.51 16.08 5.82
CA GLN A 89 11.17 16.19 7.12
C GLN A 89 10.12 15.94 8.19
N LEU A 90 10.11 14.72 8.72
CA LEU A 90 9.40 14.39 9.95
C LEU A 90 10.09 15.14 11.08
N VAL A 91 9.58 16.33 11.42
CA VAL A 91 9.93 16.99 12.66
C VAL A 91 9.31 16.16 13.78
N VAL A 92 10.13 15.30 14.39
CA VAL A 92 9.74 14.60 15.61
C VAL A 92 9.80 15.62 16.74
N PRO A 93 8.67 15.96 17.39
CA PRO A 93 8.70 16.81 18.56
C PRO A 93 9.43 16.07 19.69
N ASN A 94 10.35 16.80 20.35
CA ASN A 94 11.07 16.33 21.54
C ASN A 94 10.13 16.09 22.73
#